data_AF-A0A928SS74-F1
#
_entry.id   AF-A0A928SS74-F1
#
_cell.length_a   1.000
_cell.length_b   1.000
_cell.length_c   1.000
_cell.angle_alpha   90.00
_cell.angle_beta   90.00
_cell.angle_gamma   90.00
#
_symmetry.space_group_name_H-M   'P 1'
#
loop_
_entity.id
_entity.type
_entity.pdbx_description
1 polymer ?
#
loop_
_entity_poly.entity_id
_entity_poly.type
_entity_poly.pdbx_seq_one_letter_code
_entity_poly.pdbx_strand_id
1 'polypeptide(L)'
;MLRVEVETLDSKGVRVASDNRCFVSSLPRSRLSEVQWLLVVRRHWGVETAHQLLDGAFAEDHHPWIEQNPRATVVVMVLRRIAYTLLALWRGVTLRSDEQRRRPWRDLMRDIWLCTVKATAETPRNSSDRRLPPAPA
;
A
#
# COMPACT_ATOMS: atom_id res chain seq x y z
N MET A 1 12.99 6.18 -26.40
CA MET A 1 12.24 4.93 -26.12
C MET A 1 13.16 3.96 -25.41
N LEU A 2 12.79 3.50 -24.23
CA LEU A 2 13.52 2.53 -23.41
C LEU A 2 12.98 1.15 -23.70
N ARG A 3 13.83 0.19 -24.05
CA ARG A 3 13.45 -1.21 -24.21
C ARG A 3 14.15 -2.01 -23.13
N VAL A 4 13.38 -2.74 -22.33
CA VAL A 4 13.85 -3.58 -21.24
C VAL A 4 13.36 -5.01 -21.49
N GLU A 5 14.29 -5.95 -21.54
CA GLU A 5 13.97 -7.37 -21.58
C GLU A 5 13.55 -7.84 -20.19
N VAL A 6 12.44 -8.57 -20.13
CA VAL A 6 11.85 -9.03 -18.88
C VAL A 6 11.59 -10.52 -18.98
N GLU A 7 12.17 -11.27 -18.05
CA GLU A 7 11.85 -12.66 -17.84
C GLU A 7 10.87 -12.81 -16.66
N THR A 8 9.90 -13.70 -16.82
CA THR A 8 9.03 -14.14 -15.74
C THR A 8 9.46 -15.54 -15.34
N LEU A 9 9.74 -15.70 -14.06
CA LEU A 9 10.15 -16.97 -13.45
C LEU A 9 8.99 -17.50 -12.60
N ASP A 10 8.83 -18.82 -12.56
CA ASP A 10 7.91 -19.46 -11.62
C ASP A 10 8.51 -19.49 -10.19
N SER A 11 7.78 -20.10 -9.25
CA SER A 11 8.21 -20.25 -7.87
C SER A 11 9.46 -21.12 -7.68
N LYS A 12 9.87 -21.88 -8.71
CA LYS A 12 11.07 -22.72 -8.74
C LYS A 12 12.22 -22.06 -9.52
N GLY A 13 12.05 -20.83 -10.00
CA GLY A 13 13.05 -20.10 -10.77
C GLY A 13 13.12 -20.50 -12.24
N VAL A 14 12.18 -21.31 -12.74
CA VAL A 14 12.12 -21.70 -14.15
C VAL A 14 11.47 -20.58 -14.95
N ARG A 15 12.11 -20.20 -16.06
CA ARG A 15 11.56 -19.17 -16.95
C ARG A 15 10.28 -19.68 -17.62
N VAL A 16 9.18 -18.97 -17.35
CA VAL A 16 7.85 -19.24 -17.90
C VAL A 16 7.43 -18.24 -18.98
N ALA A 17 8.03 -17.05 -19.02
CA ALA A 17 7.81 -16.10 -20.11
C ALA A 17 9.01 -15.17 -20.31
N SER A 18 9.16 -14.64 -21.52
CA SER A 18 10.08 -13.56 -21.86
C SER A 18 9.35 -12.53 -22.72
N ASP A 19 9.54 -11.24 -22.41
CA ASP A 19 8.87 -10.15 -23.09
C ASP A 19 9.79 -8.91 -23.18
N ASN A 20 9.50 -8.06 -24.16
CA ASN A 20 10.19 -6.79 -24.39
C ASN A 20 9.28 -5.63 -24.02
N ARG A 21 9.53 -5.02 -22.86
CA ARG A 21 8.74 -3.86 -22.43
C ARG A 21 9.35 -2.58 -22.93
N CYS A 22 8.51 -1.78 -23.60
CA CYS A 22 8.88 -0.50 -24.15
C CYS A 22 8.30 0.65 -23.29
N PHE A 23 9.16 1.56 -22.84
CA PHE A 23 8.78 2.70 -22.00
C PHE A 23 9.20 4.02 -22.63
N VAL A 24 8.46 5.08 -22.31
CA VAL A 24 8.82 6.46 -22.65
C VAL A 24 9.18 7.17 -21.35
N SER A 25 10.30 7.89 -21.36
CA SER A 25 10.77 8.68 -20.23
C SER A 25 11.37 9.99 -20.74
N SER A 26 11.17 11.07 -19.99
CA SER A 26 11.87 12.34 -20.18
C SER A 26 13.34 12.28 -19.72
N LEU A 27 13.74 11.21 -19.04
CA LEU A 27 15.11 11.01 -18.55
C LEU A 27 15.94 10.20 -19.57
N PRO A 28 17.25 10.45 -19.65
CA PRO A 28 18.13 9.68 -20.54
C PRO A 28 18.26 8.23 -20.06
N ARG A 29 18.39 7.28 -21.00
CA ARG A 29 18.51 5.83 -20.71
C ARG A 29 19.64 5.52 -19.74
N SER A 30 20.77 6.21 -19.87
CA SER A 30 21.97 6.03 -19.05
C SER A 30 21.81 6.44 -17.58
N ARG A 31 20.70 7.11 -17.22
CA ARG A 31 20.47 7.56 -15.83
C ARG A 31 20.26 6.40 -14.85
N LEU A 32 19.78 5.26 -15.34
CA LEU A 32 19.49 4.06 -14.55
C LEU A 32 19.90 2.81 -15.34
N SER A 33 20.28 1.74 -14.64
CA SER A 33 20.45 0.43 -15.26
C SER A 33 19.11 -0.17 -15.67
N GLU A 34 19.12 -1.21 -16.52
CA GLU A 34 17.88 -1.87 -16.99
C GLU A 34 17.05 -2.44 -15.84
N VAL A 35 17.71 -3.04 -14.84
CA VAL A 35 17.07 -3.54 -13.63
C VAL A 35 16.44 -2.40 -12.82
N GLN A 36 17.10 -1.24 -12.74
CA GLN A 36 16.57 -0.08 -12.05
C GLN A 36 15.37 0.53 -12.79
N TRP A 37 15.41 0.59 -14.12
CA TRP A 37 14.25 0.98 -14.94
C TRP A 37 13.05 0.06 -14.71
N LEU A 38 13.28 -1.25 -14.72
CA LEU A 38 12.23 -2.24 -14.42
C LEU A 38 11.69 -2.07 -12.99
N LEU A 39 12.56 -1.77 -12.02
CA LEU A 39 12.18 -1.51 -10.64
C LEU A 39 11.28 -0.28 -10.51
N VAL A 40 11.59 0.82 -11.22
CA VAL A 40 10.74 2.02 -11.22
C VAL A 40 9.33 1.69 -11.71
N VAL A 41 9.22 0.94 -12.80
CA VAL A 41 7.94 0.52 -13.37
C VAL A 41 7.18 -0.41 -12.41
N ARG A 42 7.87 -1.38 -11.79
CA ARG A 42 7.27 -2.26 -10.77
C ARG A 42 6.81 -1.49 -9.53
N ARG A 43 7.56 -0.46 -9.11
CA ARG A 43 7.16 0.39 -7.98
C ARG A 43 5.97 1.27 -8.33
N HIS A 44 5.83 1.70 -9.58
CA HIS A 44 4.63 2.42 -10.03
C HIS A 44 3.36 1.59 -9.85
N TRP A 45 3.42 0.27 -10.09
CA TRP A 45 2.31 -0.65 -9.81
C TRP A 45 1.88 -0.72 -8.34
N GLY A 46 2.74 -0.29 -7.41
CA GLY A 46 2.35 -0.14 -6.00
C GLY A 46 1.21 0.86 -5.79
N VAL A 47 0.97 1.77 -6.73
CA VAL A 47 -0.19 2.67 -6.73
C VAL A 47 -1.50 1.88 -6.90
N GLU A 48 -1.52 0.93 -7.84
CA GLU A 48 -2.69 0.08 -8.10
C GLU A 48 -2.96 -0.87 -6.93
N THR A 49 -1.89 -1.42 -6.34
CA THR A 49 -2.01 -2.21 -5.11
C THR A 49 -2.62 -1.40 -3.97
N ALA A 50 -2.29 -0.10 -3.85
CA ALA A 50 -2.90 0.77 -2.86
C ALA A 50 -4.39 1.01 -3.13
N HIS A 51 -4.78 1.21 -4.40
CA HIS A 51 -6.19 1.35 -4.78
C HIS A 51 -6.99 0.08 -4.46
N GLN A 52 -6.50 -1.08 -4.88
CA GLN A 52 -7.14 -2.38 -4.58
C GLN A 52 -7.26 -2.65 -3.08
N LEU A 53 -6.22 -2.30 -2.30
CA LEU A 53 -6.26 -2.47 -0.86
C LEU A 53 -7.32 -1.57 -0.22
N LEU A 54 -7.37 -0.29 -0.61
CA LEU A 54 -8.32 0.65 -0.04
C LEU A 54 -9.76 0.31 -0.42
N ASP A 55 -9.99 0.01 -1.70
CA ASP A 55 -11.30 -0.40 -2.17
C ASP A 55 -11.78 -1.67 -1.46
N GLY A 56 -10.99 -2.74 -1.50
CA GLY A 56 -11.34 -4.02 -0.88
C GLY A 56 -11.43 -3.99 0.65
N ALA A 57 -10.54 -3.26 1.33
CA ALA A 57 -10.55 -3.19 2.80
C ALA A 57 -11.74 -2.38 3.35
N PHE A 58 -12.26 -1.44 2.55
CA PHE A 58 -13.37 -0.58 2.96
C PHE A 58 -14.68 -0.87 2.23
N ALA A 59 -14.72 -1.83 1.30
CA ALA A 59 -15.87 -2.11 0.42
C ALA A 59 -16.39 -0.82 -0.21
N GLU A 60 -15.50 -0.06 -0.85
CA GLU A 60 -15.72 1.35 -1.16
C GLU A 60 -16.94 1.57 -2.07
N ASP A 61 -17.14 0.68 -3.04
CA ASP A 61 -18.28 0.67 -3.96
C ASP A 61 -19.66 0.47 -3.28
N HIS A 62 -19.71 0.00 -2.03
CA HIS A 62 -20.97 -0.39 -1.38
C HIS A 62 -21.54 0.71 -0.47
N HIS A 63 -20.89 1.87 -0.41
CA HIS A 63 -21.33 2.93 0.49
C HIS A 63 -22.31 3.90 -0.17
N PRO A 64 -23.38 4.32 0.53
CA PRO A 64 -24.43 5.15 -0.05
C PRO A 64 -23.93 6.52 -0.54
N TRP A 65 -22.85 7.05 0.04
CA TRP A 65 -22.28 8.32 -0.41
C TRP A 65 -21.63 8.26 -1.79
N ILE A 66 -21.26 7.07 -2.30
CA ILE A 66 -20.73 6.89 -3.65
C ILE A 66 -21.74 7.40 -4.69
N GLU A 67 -23.01 7.00 -4.56
CA GLU A 67 -24.07 7.36 -5.49
C GLU A 67 -24.79 8.65 -5.10
N GLN A 68 -24.95 8.90 -3.80
CA GLN A 68 -25.85 9.94 -3.30
C GLN A 68 -25.15 11.27 -3.01
N ASN A 69 -23.82 11.29 -2.84
CA ASN A 69 -23.09 12.52 -2.49
C ASN A 69 -21.64 12.52 -3.01
N PRO A 70 -21.41 13.02 -4.24
CA PRO A 70 -20.07 12.99 -4.86
C PRO A 70 -19.04 13.82 -4.09
N ARG A 71 -19.47 14.88 -3.38
CA ARG A 71 -18.55 15.68 -2.55
C ARG A 71 -18.07 14.91 -1.32
N ALA A 72 -18.97 14.20 -0.65
CA ALA A 72 -18.62 13.35 0.47
C ALA A 72 -17.65 12.23 0.03
N THR A 73 -17.88 11.63 -1.13
CA THR A 73 -16.98 10.64 -1.73
C THR A 73 -15.57 11.18 -1.90
N VAL A 74 -15.39 12.35 -2.53
CA VAL A 74 -14.05 12.94 -2.71
C VAL A 74 -13.37 13.19 -1.37
N VAL A 75 -14.08 13.73 -0.38
CA VAL A 75 -13.51 13.99 0.95
C VAL A 75 -13.05 12.70 1.63
N VAL A 76 -13.89 11.65 1.62
CA VAL A 76 -13.55 10.35 2.21
C VAL A 76 -12.35 9.70 1.52
N MET A 77 -12.30 9.75 0.18
CA MET A 77 -11.18 9.25 -0.62
C MET A 77 -9.87 9.93 -0.25
N VAL A 78 -9.87 11.26 -0.13
CA VAL A 78 -8.69 12.04 0.26
C VAL A 78 -8.24 11.69 1.67
N LEU A 79 -9.16 11.63 2.65
CA LEU A 79 -8.83 11.28 4.03
C LEU A 79 -8.24 9.88 4.14
N ARG A 80 -8.82 8.90 3.44
CA ARG A 80 -8.29 7.52 3.39
C ARG A 80 -6.91 7.46 2.74
N ARG A 81 -6.67 8.23 1.67
CA ARG A 81 -5.35 8.30 1.02
C ARG A 81 -4.30 8.90 1.95
N ILE A 82 -4.66 9.93 2.72
CA ILE A 82 -3.78 10.50 3.76
C ILE A 82 -3.48 9.44 4.82
N ALA A 83 -4.50 8.77 5.36
CA ALA A 83 -4.34 7.73 6.38
C ALA A 83 -3.46 6.57 5.90
N TYR A 84 -3.69 6.07 4.69
CA TYR A 84 -2.86 5.04 4.07
C TYR A 84 -1.40 5.49 3.92
N THR A 85 -1.18 6.72 3.44
CA THR A 85 0.16 7.26 3.26
C THR A 85 0.90 7.36 4.60
N LEU A 86 0.22 7.84 5.65
CA LEU A 86 0.78 7.90 7.00
C LEU A 86 1.11 6.50 7.53
N LEU A 87 0.23 5.51 7.32
CA LEU A 87 0.48 4.13 7.72
C LEU A 87 1.62 3.49 6.93
N ALA A 88 1.73 3.76 5.63
CA ALA A 88 2.82 3.30 4.79
C ALA A 88 4.17 3.89 5.24
N LEU A 89 4.19 5.18 5.56
CA LEU A 89 5.37 5.86 6.12
C LEU A 89 5.76 5.28 7.48
N TRP A 90 4.80 5.14 8.38
CA TRP A 90 5.02 4.55 9.70
C TRP A 90 5.54 3.11 9.58
N ARG A 91 4.98 2.30 8.67
CA ARG A 91 5.48 0.95 8.39
C ARG A 91 6.91 0.98 7.83
N GLY A 92 7.21 1.88 6.90
CA GLY A 92 8.53 1.97 6.26
C GLY A 92 9.64 2.56 7.16
N VAL A 93 9.28 3.43 8.10
CA VAL A 93 10.23 4.15 8.96
C VAL A 93 10.31 3.56 10.36
N THR A 94 9.16 3.26 10.97
CA THR A 94 9.06 2.83 12.37
C THR A 94 9.08 1.31 12.50
N LEU A 95 8.42 0.59 11.60
CA LEU A 95 8.37 -0.89 11.61
C LEU A 95 9.45 -1.55 10.75
N ARG A 96 10.71 -1.12 10.92
CA ARG A 96 11.83 -1.57 10.07
C ARG A 96 12.30 -3.01 10.32
N SER A 97 11.89 -3.66 11.41
CA SER A 97 12.29 -5.05 11.66
C SER A 97 11.65 -6.00 10.64
N ASP A 98 12.38 -7.05 10.25
CA ASP A 98 11.89 -8.01 9.25
C ASP A 98 10.60 -8.73 9.71
N GLU A 99 10.43 -8.89 11.01
CA GLU A 99 9.20 -9.42 11.60
C GLU A 99 7.99 -8.49 11.38
N GLN A 100 8.17 -7.18 11.58
CA GLN A 100 7.10 -6.21 11.39
C GLN A 100 6.81 -5.95 9.91
N ARG A 101 7.81 -6.09 9.02
CA ARG A 101 7.62 -6.08 7.56
C ARG A 101 6.80 -7.24 7.03
N ARG A 102 6.66 -8.33 7.79
CA ARG A 102 5.80 -9.48 7.42
C ARG A 102 4.36 -9.33 7.89
N ARG A 103 4.05 -8.33 8.75
CA ARG A 103 2.68 -8.12 9.22
C ARG A 103 1.73 -7.84 8.05
N PRO A 104 0.60 -8.53 7.92
CA PRO A 104 -0.40 -8.26 6.91
C PRO A 104 -0.98 -6.85 7.04
N TRP A 105 -1.29 -6.21 5.92
CA TRP A 105 -1.93 -4.88 5.90
C TRP A 105 -3.26 -4.87 6.64
N ARG A 106 -4.05 -5.94 6.52
CA ARG A 106 -5.33 -6.09 7.23
C ARG A 106 -5.18 -5.90 8.74
N ASP A 107 -4.13 -6.44 9.34
CA ASP A 107 -3.94 -6.36 10.79
C ASP A 107 -3.51 -4.95 11.21
N LEU A 108 -2.71 -4.26 10.39
CA LEU A 108 -2.38 -2.85 10.61
C LEU A 108 -3.61 -1.94 10.48
N MET A 109 -4.45 -2.19 9.49
CA MET A 109 -5.70 -1.44 9.30
C MET A 109 -6.67 -1.68 10.46
N ARG A 110 -6.72 -2.91 11.00
CA ARG A 110 -7.47 -3.23 12.21
C ARG A 110 -6.93 -2.46 13.42
N ASP A 111 -5.62 -2.39 13.60
CA ASP A 111 -5.01 -1.64 14.70
C ASP A 111 -5.36 -0.14 14.62
N ILE A 112 -5.29 0.46 13.43
CA ILE A 112 -5.72 1.84 13.22
C ILE A 112 -7.20 2.00 13.56
N TRP A 113 -8.06 1.14 13.02
CA TRP A 113 -9.49 1.20 13.29
C TRP A 113 -9.77 1.11 14.80
N LEU A 114 -9.12 0.17 15.50
CA LEU A 114 -9.23 0.04 16.95
C LEU A 114 -8.72 1.31 17.66
N CYS A 115 -7.59 1.87 17.24
CA CYS A 115 -7.06 3.10 17.82
C CYS A 115 -7.98 4.29 17.59
N THR A 116 -8.58 4.43 16.40
CA THR A 116 -9.45 5.57 16.07
C THR A 116 -10.84 5.44 16.70
N VAL A 117 -11.41 4.24 16.72
CA VAL A 117 -12.72 3.99 17.37
C VAL A 117 -12.60 4.02 18.89
N LYS A 118 -11.49 3.52 19.46
CA LYS A 118 -11.23 3.62 20.91
C LYS A 118 -10.63 4.95 21.33
N ALA A 119 -10.20 5.80 20.41
CA ALA A 119 -9.81 7.18 20.70
C ALA A 119 -11.06 8.02 20.97
N THR A 120 -11.70 7.78 22.10
CA THR A 120 -12.52 8.80 22.76
C THR A 120 -11.59 9.86 23.37
N ALA A 121 -12.13 11.06 23.60
CA ALA A 121 -11.42 12.27 24.02
C ALA A 121 -10.51 12.13 25.26
N GLU A 122 -10.60 11.02 25.99
CA GLU A 122 -9.87 10.75 27.23
C GLU A 122 -8.69 9.77 27.09
N THR A 123 -8.35 9.27 25.89
CA THR A 123 -7.24 8.31 25.76
C THR A 123 -5.88 9.04 25.86
N PRO A 124 -5.07 8.84 26.92
CA PRO A 124 -3.88 9.67 27.12
C PRO A 124 -2.72 9.26 26.21
N ARG A 125 -1.90 10.27 25.90
CA ARG A 125 -0.64 10.22 25.14
C ARG A 125 0.39 9.31 25.82
N ASN A 126 0.36 8.01 25.60
CA ASN A 126 1.56 7.17 25.62
C ASN A 126 1.25 5.80 25.02
N SER A 127 1.51 5.67 23.72
CA SER A 127 1.28 4.45 22.93
C SER A 127 2.50 3.54 22.84
N SER A 128 3.56 3.80 23.61
CA SER A 128 4.79 2.99 23.59
C SER A 128 4.69 1.70 24.42
N ASP A 129 3.62 1.51 25.20
CA ASP A 129 3.47 0.36 26.08
C ASP A 129 2.05 -0.21 26.00
N ARG A 130 1.80 -1.09 25.03
CA ARG A 130 0.63 -1.97 25.04
C ARG A 130 0.85 -3.18 24.14
N ARG A 131 1.04 -4.36 24.77
CA ARG A 131 0.72 -5.64 24.15
C ARG A 131 -0.76 -5.62 23.75
N LEU A 132 -1.05 -5.92 22.48
CA LEU A 132 -2.42 -6.08 22.01
C LEU A 132 -3.08 -7.27 22.73
N PRO A 133 -4.34 -7.17 23.16
CA PRO A 133 -5.07 -8.31 23.69
C PRO A 133 -5.22 -9.40 22.62
N PRO A 134 -5.20 -10.69 22.99
CA PRO A 134 -5.37 -11.79 22.05
C PRO A 134 -6.76 -11.73 21.39
N ALA A 135 -6.82 -12.18 20.13
CA ALA A 135 -8.06 -12.23 19.37
C ALA A 135 -9.10 -13.14 20.05
N PRO A 136 -10.40 -12.79 20.00
CA PRO A 136 -11.46 -13.67 20.49
C PRO A 136 -11.53 -14.95 19.62
N ALA A 137 -11.86 -16.05 20.30
CA ALA A 137 -12.00 -17.39 19.74
C ALA A 137 -13.13 -17.50 18.71
#